data_AF-A0A952P322-F1
#
_entry.id   AF-A0A952P322-F1
#
_cell.length_a   1.000
_cell.length_b   1.000
_cell.length_c   1.000
_cell.angle_alpha   90.00
_cell.angle_beta   90.00
_cell.angle_gamma   90.00
#
_symmetry.space_group_name_H-M   'P 1'
#
loop_
_entity.id
_entity.type
_entity.pdbx_description
1 polymer ?
#
loop_
_entity_poly.entity_id
_entity_poly.type
_entity_poly.pdbx_seq_one_letter_code
_entity_poly.pdbx_strand_id
1 'polypeptide(L)'
;MASLVILENRSSLAIDRLFFAFWLIALFAKLAISAVLPLSGDEAYYWVWSYRLDWSYYDHPPMVAWLYSLGHPLESFGHAVRWPPVLLGHFIPLIWYGILKALGSPSKIGLFLVLFFACPLTGLGGVIVTPDLPLLFFWSLALWSLLKFFEDQESRWAWILGFALGLGFCSKYHIVLLPLSLLPALGLKEIRDRLSLRFFVIVFISGLAGSLPVLFWNSQHEWISFLFQLNHGFKATDFRWQWPAEYSAGQFLLIFPTLLWIALSRKKSAPEKIVALTAVVPLVFFLISSLKAPTELNWAIMAYPAVFALAALGAQKKHWVPAVLFWLTLHAAVPVLFVFPEKFPLYEKVAEPFRFKNLAELPKQHQPLYASSYQMSSLLWYVSKVPVYKLRGINRIDMYDFWEESAPTGTFYLLKDEGRPLPEAYRKSESRFLQSPAPGLELWEVKPQ
;
A
#
# COMPACT_ATOMS: atom_id res chain seq x y z
N MET A 1 39.96 -24.44 -16.42
CA MET A 1 38.48 -24.35 -16.47
C MET A 1 37.82 -24.82 -15.18
N ALA A 2 38.08 -26.02 -14.66
CA ALA A 2 37.45 -26.54 -13.43
C ALA A 2 37.62 -25.63 -12.19
N SER A 3 38.79 -25.02 -12.00
CA SER A 3 39.08 -24.12 -10.87
C SER A 3 38.28 -22.81 -10.92
N LEU A 4 38.05 -22.27 -12.12
CA LEU A 4 37.23 -21.06 -12.34
C LEU A 4 35.75 -21.34 -12.07
N VAL A 5 35.25 -22.49 -12.55
CA VAL A 5 33.86 -22.92 -12.29
C VAL A 5 33.63 -23.15 -10.80
N ILE A 6 34.58 -23.76 -10.07
CA ILE A 6 34.48 -23.96 -8.62
C ILE A 6 34.50 -22.63 -7.86
N LEU A 7 35.32 -21.66 -8.29
CA LEU A 7 35.38 -20.33 -7.68
C LEU A 7 34.10 -19.52 -7.93
N GLU A 8 33.56 -19.55 -9.15
CA GLU A 8 32.27 -18.93 -9.48
C GLU A 8 31.14 -19.55 -8.65
N ASN A 9 31.08 -20.88 -8.53
CA ASN A 9 30.07 -21.57 -7.73
C ASN A 9 30.18 -21.25 -6.23
N ARG A 10 31.40 -21.13 -5.69
CA ARG A 10 31.57 -20.73 -4.28
C ARG A 10 31.15 -19.28 -4.03
N SER A 11 31.41 -18.39 -4.99
CA SER A 11 31.03 -16.97 -4.90
C SER A 11 29.51 -16.77 -4.98
N SER A 12 28.82 -17.52 -5.85
CA SER A 12 27.35 -17.47 -5.96
C SER A 12 26.68 -18.01 -4.70
N LEU A 13 27.15 -19.15 -4.17
CA LEU A 13 26.66 -19.72 -2.91
C LEU A 13 26.86 -18.78 -1.72
N ALA A 14 27.95 -18.03 -1.67
CA ALA A 14 28.18 -17.05 -0.62
C ALA A 14 27.19 -15.87 -0.71
N ILE A 15 26.98 -15.33 -1.92
CA ILE A 15 26.01 -14.24 -2.17
C ILE A 15 24.60 -14.67 -1.76
N ASP A 16 24.21 -15.91 -2.10
CA ASP A 16 22.89 -16.45 -1.74
C ASP A 16 22.73 -16.60 -0.22
N ARG A 17 23.76 -17.08 0.50
CA ARG A 17 23.71 -17.16 1.97
C ARG A 17 23.59 -15.79 2.64
N LEU A 18 24.37 -14.81 2.18
CA LEU A 18 24.30 -13.43 2.66
C LEU A 18 22.92 -12.81 2.38
N PHE A 19 22.37 -13.06 1.19
CA PHE A 19 21.02 -12.66 0.81
C PHE A 19 19.97 -13.22 1.77
N PHE A 20 19.94 -14.54 1.98
CA PHE A 20 18.95 -15.18 2.84
C PHE A 20 19.11 -14.77 4.31
N ALA A 21 20.35 -14.60 4.79
CA ALA A 21 20.60 -14.10 6.14
C ALA A 21 20.04 -12.69 6.34
N PHE A 22 20.33 -11.75 5.41
CA PHE A 22 19.81 -10.39 5.50
C PHE A 22 18.28 -10.34 5.36
N TRP A 23 17.73 -11.14 4.44
CA TRP A 23 16.28 -11.26 4.27
C TRP A 23 15.59 -11.80 5.53
N LEU A 24 16.16 -12.81 6.20
CA LEU A 24 15.63 -13.36 7.46
C LEU A 24 15.72 -12.34 8.60
N ILE A 25 16.85 -11.65 8.76
CA ILE A 25 17.00 -10.61 9.79
C ILE A 25 15.95 -9.51 9.60
N ALA A 26 15.77 -9.04 8.35
CA ALA A 26 14.76 -8.05 8.03
C ALA A 26 13.33 -8.56 8.29
N LEU A 27 13.06 -9.86 8.06
CA LEU A 27 11.76 -10.46 8.37
C LEU A 27 11.46 -10.36 9.86
N PHE A 28 12.35 -10.88 10.71
CA PHE A 28 12.15 -10.89 12.15
C PHE A 28 12.06 -9.47 12.72
N ALA A 29 12.87 -8.54 12.20
CA ALA A 29 12.76 -7.13 12.57
C ALA A 29 11.38 -6.55 12.22
N LYS A 30 10.87 -6.77 11.00
CA LYS A 30 9.53 -6.28 10.59
C LYS A 30 8.40 -6.92 11.41
N LEU A 31 8.47 -8.23 11.69
CA LEU A 31 7.47 -8.90 12.52
C LEU A 31 7.48 -8.37 13.96
N ALA A 32 8.66 -8.16 14.55
CA ALA A 32 8.78 -7.59 15.89
C ALA A 32 8.24 -6.15 15.94
N ILE A 33 8.64 -5.29 14.99
CA ILE A 33 8.18 -3.90 14.91
C ILE A 33 6.66 -3.84 14.70
N SER A 34 6.11 -4.63 13.76
CA SER A 34 4.68 -4.65 13.46
C SER A 34 3.81 -5.15 14.63
N ALA A 35 4.33 -6.02 15.49
CA ALA A 35 3.60 -6.50 16.67
C ALA A 35 3.52 -5.45 17.80
N VAL A 36 4.51 -4.55 17.88
CA VAL A 36 4.63 -3.54 18.95
C VAL A 36 4.07 -2.18 18.55
N LEU A 37 4.28 -1.75 17.30
CA LEU A 37 3.73 -0.49 16.79
C LEU A 37 2.20 -0.55 16.88
N PRO A 38 1.48 0.51 17.28
CA PRO A 38 0.02 0.53 17.16
C PRO A 38 -0.47 0.49 15.71
N LEU A 39 -1.75 0.14 15.50
CA LEU A 39 -2.38 0.31 14.19
C LEU A 39 -2.63 1.80 13.91
N SER A 40 -2.41 2.24 12.68
CA SER A 40 -2.89 3.55 12.21
C SER A 40 -4.43 3.57 12.06
N GLY A 41 -5.01 4.75 11.85
CA GLY A 41 -6.45 4.88 11.57
C GLY A 41 -6.90 4.07 10.34
N ASP A 42 -6.11 4.09 9.27
CA ASP A 42 -6.41 3.32 8.06
C ASP A 42 -6.23 1.80 8.29
N GLU A 43 -5.23 1.38 9.06
CA GLU A 43 -5.06 -0.02 9.42
C GLU A 43 -6.22 -0.55 10.27
N ALA A 44 -6.66 0.24 11.25
CA ALA A 44 -7.82 -0.10 12.06
C ALA A 44 -9.09 -0.20 11.21
N TYR A 45 -9.23 0.64 10.18
CA TYR A 45 -10.35 0.59 9.24
C TYR A 45 -10.35 -0.69 8.41
N TYR A 46 -9.20 -1.12 7.88
CA TYR A 46 -9.08 -2.41 7.20
C TYR A 46 -9.25 -3.60 8.17
N TRP A 47 -8.87 -3.45 9.43
CA TRP A 47 -9.18 -4.42 10.47
C TRP A 47 -10.69 -4.53 10.69
N VAL A 48 -11.45 -3.43 10.76
CA VAL A 48 -12.91 -3.48 10.85
C VAL A 48 -13.51 -4.20 9.63
N TRP A 49 -13.02 -3.91 8.42
CA TRP A 49 -13.43 -4.62 7.21
C TRP A 49 -13.17 -6.12 7.29
N SER A 50 -12.10 -6.55 7.96
CA SER A 50 -11.80 -7.98 8.12
C SER A 50 -12.83 -8.74 8.98
N TYR A 51 -13.60 -8.04 9.82
CA TYR A 51 -14.76 -8.60 10.55
C TYR A 51 -16.07 -8.50 9.76
N ARG A 52 -16.06 -7.76 8.64
CA ARG A 52 -17.18 -7.58 7.71
C ARG A 52 -16.70 -7.85 6.30
N LEU A 53 -16.26 -9.10 6.08
CA LEU A 53 -15.69 -9.52 4.81
C LEU A 53 -16.69 -9.33 3.68
N ASP A 54 -16.24 -8.66 2.64
CA ASP A 54 -17.00 -8.43 1.42
C ASP A 54 -16.10 -8.61 0.19
N TRP A 55 -16.70 -8.61 -0.98
CA TRP A 55 -16.06 -8.82 -2.27
C TRP A 55 -15.40 -7.54 -2.82
N SER A 56 -15.77 -6.37 -2.30
CA SER A 56 -15.08 -5.09 -2.43
C SER A 56 -15.64 -4.12 -1.38
N TYR A 57 -15.03 -2.94 -1.24
CA TYR A 57 -15.52 -1.87 -0.39
C TYR A 57 -15.63 -0.57 -1.20
N TYR A 58 -16.33 0.43 -0.66
CA TYR A 58 -16.49 1.74 -1.31
C TYR A 58 -15.13 2.35 -1.70
N ASP A 59 -14.23 2.50 -0.74
CA ASP A 59 -12.95 3.18 -0.98
C ASP A 59 -11.92 2.30 -1.69
N HIS A 60 -11.85 0.99 -1.39
CA HIS A 60 -10.78 0.11 -1.87
C HIS A 60 -11.22 -1.34 -2.14
N PRO A 61 -10.42 -2.08 -2.94
CA PRO A 61 -10.57 -3.53 -3.12
C PRO A 61 -10.35 -4.34 -1.82
N PRO A 62 -10.75 -5.62 -1.80
CA PRO A 62 -10.92 -6.35 -0.54
C PRO A 62 -9.65 -7.05 -0.01
N MET A 63 -8.59 -7.20 -0.79
CA MET A 63 -7.44 -8.05 -0.43
C MET A 63 -6.82 -7.66 0.92
N VAL A 64 -6.78 -6.38 1.25
CA VAL A 64 -6.23 -5.93 2.55
C VAL A 64 -7.06 -6.48 3.72
N ALA A 65 -8.39 -6.45 3.62
CA ALA A 65 -9.30 -6.98 4.64
C ALA A 65 -9.20 -8.51 4.72
N TRP A 66 -9.11 -9.18 3.57
CA TRP A 66 -8.91 -10.63 3.51
C TRP A 66 -7.61 -11.05 4.20
N LEU A 67 -6.52 -10.32 3.96
CA LEU A 67 -5.23 -10.58 4.62
C LEU A 67 -5.29 -10.33 6.13
N TYR A 68 -5.99 -9.28 6.58
CA TYR A 68 -6.23 -9.06 8.02
C TYR A 68 -7.04 -10.19 8.66
N SER A 69 -8.03 -10.76 7.95
CA SER A 69 -8.85 -11.86 8.49
C SER A 69 -8.04 -13.13 8.77
N LEU A 70 -7.02 -13.40 7.96
CA LEU A 70 -6.07 -14.49 8.21
C LEU A 70 -5.27 -14.28 9.52
N GLY A 71 -5.20 -13.05 10.00
CA GLY A 71 -4.47 -12.66 11.19
C GLY A 71 -5.28 -12.68 12.48
N HIS A 72 -6.60 -12.90 12.44
CA HIS A 72 -7.45 -12.92 13.65
C HIS A 72 -6.92 -13.85 14.76
N PRO A 73 -6.40 -15.06 14.47
CA PRO A 73 -5.82 -15.92 15.51
C PRO A 73 -4.61 -15.31 16.26
N LEU A 74 -3.99 -14.27 15.69
CA LEU A 74 -2.80 -13.59 16.22
C LEU A 74 -3.15 -12.31 17.00
N GLU A 75 -4.42 -11.96 17.15
CA GLU A 75 -4.84 -10.74 17.86
C GLU A 75 -4.44 -10.69 19.33
N SER A 76 -4.22 -11.86 19.95
CA SER A 76 -3.70 -11.95 21.32
C SER A 76 -2.23 -11.54 21.44
N PHE A 77 -1.51 -11.45 20.31
CA PHE A 77 -0.09 -11.12 20.26
C PHE A 77 0.13 -9.67 19.80
N GLY A 78 -0.33 -8.71 20.62
CA GLY A 78 -0.21 -7.27 20.34
C GLY A 78 -0.92 -6.89 19.04
N HIS A 79 -0.17 -6.31 18.10
CA HIS A 79 -0.70 -5.89 16.79
C HIS A 79 -0.38 -6.88 15.65
N ALA A 80 -0.10 -8.15 16.00
CA ALA A 80 0.28 -9.20 15.04
C ALA A 80 -0.82 -9.66 14.09
N VAL A 81 -2.06 -9.18 14.26
CA VAL A 81 -3.14 -9.37 13.27
C VAL A 81 -2.75 -8.89 11.87
N ARG A 82 -1.79 -7.96 11.76
CA ARG A 82 -1.27 -7.47 10.48
C ARG A 82 -0.13 -8.32 9.89
N TRP A 83 0.32 -9.38 10.57
CA TRP A 83 1.44 -10.19 10.09
C TRP A 83 1.22 -10.82 8.71
N PRO A 84 0.04 -11.36 8.34
CA PRO A 84 -0.16 -11.91 7.00
C PRO A 84 0.13 -10.92 5.86
N PRO A 85 -0.41 -9.68 5.85
CA PRO A 85 -0.03 -8.69 4.84
C PRO A 85 1.44 -8.24 4.92
N VAL A 86 2.04 -8.13 6.12
CA VAL A 86 3.47 -7.82 6.27
C VAL A 86 4.35 -8.93 5.67
N LEU A 87 4.01 -10.20 5.91
CA LEU A 87 4.68 -11.36 5.34
C LEU A 87 4.60 -11.35 3.82
N LEU A 88 3.41 -11.10 3.26
CA LEU A 88 3.21 -10.98 1.82
C LEU A 88 4.14 -9.92 1.22
N GLY A 89 4.20 -8.73 1.83
CA GLY A 89 5.12 -7.66 1.42
C GLY A 89 6.60 -8.06 1.56
N HIS A 90 6.95 -8.89 2.53
CA HIS A 90 8.33 -9.36 2.74
C HIS A 90 8.79 -10.41 1.72
N PHE A 91 7.88 -11.05 0.98
CA PHE A 91 8.24 -11.94 -0.12
C PHE A 91 8.62 -11.19 -1.41
N ILE A 92 8.36 -9.89 -1.51
CA ILE A 92 8.64 -9.08 -2.71
C ILE A 92 10.11 -9.18 -3.14
N PRO A 93 11.12 -9.05 -2.24
CA PRO A 93 12.52 -9.16 -2.64
C PRO A 93 12.93 -10.54 -3.17
N LEU A 94 12.23 -11.62 -2.78
CA LEU A 94 12.46 -12.96 -3.33
C LEU A 94 11.98 -13.05 -4.79
N ILE A 95 10.85 -12.43 -5.11
CA ILE A 95 10.38 -12.30 -6.50
C ILE A 95 11.40 -11.50 -7.32
N TRP A 96 11.90 -10.40 -6.76
CA TRP A 96 12.92 -9.57 -7.43
C TRP A 96 14.29 -10.25 -7.58
N TYR A 97 14.61 -11.22 -6.71
CA TYR A 97 15.75 -12.11 -6.94
C TYR A 97 15.55 -12.98 -8.19
N GLY A 98 14.34 -13.50 -8.40
CA GLY A 98 13.95 -14.18 -9.63
C GLY A 98 14.03 -13.27 -10.86
N ILE A 99 13.56 -12.01 -10.76
CA ILE A 99 13.66 -11.01 -11.82
C ILE A 99 15.13 -10.70 -12.15
N LEU A 100 15.98 -10.47 -11.15
CA LEU A 100 17.41 -10.19 -11.38
C LEU A 100 18.16 -11.36 -12.00
N LYS A 101 17.76 -12.61 -11.71
CA LYS A 101 18.24 -13.79 -12.44
C LYS A 101 17.82 -13.76 -13.91
N ALA A 102 16.56 -13.43 -14.19
CA ALA A 102 16.04 -13.30 -15.55
C ALA A 102 16.74 -12.17 -16.35
N LEU A 103 17.17 -11.12 -15.66
CA LEU A 103 18.00 -10.05 -16.24
C LEU A 103 19.50 -10.42 -16.37
N GLY A 104 19.89 -11.66 -16.03
CA GLY A 104 21.29 -12.12 -16.09
C GLY A 104 22.23 -11.46 -15.08
N SER A 105 21.68 -10.88 -14.01
CA SER A 105 22.44 -10.10 -13.01
C SER A 105 22.17 -10.51 -11.55
N PRO A 106 22.21 -11.81 -11.21
CA PRO A 106 21.92 -12.27 -9.84
C PRO A 106 22.85 -11.67 -8.77
N SER A 107 24.10 -11.35 -9.13
CA SER A 107 25.08 -10.74 -8.23
C SER A 107 24.67 -9.35 -7.70
N LYS A 108 23.68 -8.70 -8.32
CA LYS A 108 23.17 -7.38 -7.93
C LYS A 108 22.11 -7.44 -6.83
N ILE A 109 21.67 -8.62 -6.42
CA ILE A 109 20.62 -8.78 -5.42
C ILE A 109 20.97 -8.14 -4.08
N GLY A 110 22.24 -8.19 -3.65
CA GLY A 110 22.67 -7.57 -2.40
C GLY A 110 22.44 -6.05 -2.38
N LEU A 111 22.81 -5.36 -3.46
CA LEU A 111 22.56 -3.92 -3.58
C LEU A 111 21.06 -3.61 -3.71
N PHE A 112 20.32 -4.41 -4.47
CA PHE A 112 18.86 -4.28 -4.53
C PHE A 112 18.22 -4.38 -3.13
N LEU A 113 18.62 -5.37 -2.32
CA LEU A 113 18.10 -5.52 -0.96
C LEU A 113 18.41 -4.31 -0.08
N VAL A 114 19.65 -3.80 -0.16
CA VAL A 114 20.04 -2.59 0.60
C VAL A 114 19.15 -1.41 0.19
N LEU A 115 18.95 -1.19 -1.11
CA LEU A 115 18.09 -0.10 -1.58
C LEU A 115 16.62 -0.29 -1.17
N PHE A 116 16.10 -1.51 -1.33
CA PHE A 116 14.71 -1.84 -1.04
C PHE A 116 14.39 -1.69 0.46
N PHE A 117 15.24 -2.21 1.35
CA PHE A 117 14.99 -2.13 2.80
C PHE A 117 15.40 -0.79 3.41
N ALA A 118 16.36 -0.07 2.83
CA ALA A 118 16.72 1.26 3.31
C ALA A 118 15.73 2.34 2.87
N CYS A 119 15.04 2.18 1.74
CA CYS A 119 14.02 3.14 1.30
C CYS A 119 12.86 3.21 2.33
N PRO A 120 12.42 4.41 2.76
CA PRO A 120 11.39 4.56 3.79
C PRO A 120 10.07 3.85 3.46
N LEU A 121 9.63 3.86 2.21
CA LEU A 121 8.35 3.27 1.81
C LEU A 121 8.39 1.73 1.77
N THR A 122 9.42 1.13 1.17
CA THR A 122 9.54 -0.33 1.01
C THR A 122 10.21 -1.03 2.21
N GLY A 123 10.99 -0.27 2.98
CA GLY A 123 11.62 -0.64 4.24
C GLY A 123 10.64 -0.65 5.40
N LEU A 124 10.78 0.30 6.33
CA LEU A 124 9.89 0.43 7.51
C LEU A 124 8.44 0.75 7.14
N GLY A 125 8.19 1.47 6.05
CA GLY A 125 6.83 1.70 5.54
C GLY A 125 6.10 0.39 5.22
N GLY A 126 6.83 -0.67 4.88
CA GLY A 126 6.27 -2.02 4.70
C GLY A 126 5.83 -2.72 5.99
N VAL A 127 5.87 -2.05 7.14
CA VAL A 127 5.24 -2.49 8.41
C VAL A 127 3.83 -1.93 8.54
N ILE A 128 3.56 -0.75 7.99
CA ILE A 128 2.24 -0.12 7.99
C ILE A 128 1.45 -0.70 6.82
N VAL A 129 0.36 -1.38 7.12
CA VAL A 129 -0.39 -2.15 6.12
C VAL A 129 -1.41 -1.27 5.43
N THR A 130 -1.12 -0.96 4.16
CA THR A 130 -2.07 -0.37 3.22
C THR A 130 -2.34 -1.34 2.06
N PRO A 131 -3.30 -1.04 1.17
CA PRO A 131 -3.52 -1.82 -0.05
C PRO A 131 -2.31 -1.83 -1.01
N ASP A 132 -1.29 -0.99 -0.77
CA ASP A 132 -0.08 -0.93 -1.59
C ASP A 132 0.82 -2.16 -1.45
N LEU A 133 0.87 -2.78 -0.26
CA LEU A 133 1.68 -3.98 -0.03
C LEU A 133 1.24 -5.16 -0.91
N PRO A 134 -0.03 -5.60 -0.87
CA PRO A 134 -0.48 -6.67 -1.74
C PRO A 134 -0.42 -6.28 -3.23
N LEU A 135 -0.67 -5.01 -3.57
CA LEU A 135 -0.45 -4.50 -4.93
C LEU A 135 1.00 -4.72 -5.39
N LEU A 136 1.98 -4.34 -4.58
CA LEU A 136 3.40 -4.43 -4.93
C LEU A 136 3.84 -5.89 -5.09
N PHE A 137 3.29 -6.79 -4.28
CA PHE A 137 3.51 -8.23 -4.41
C PHE A 137 2.98 -8.76 -5.75
N PHE A 138 1.71 -8.53 -6.06
CA PHE A 138 1.11 -9.01 -7.30
C PHE A 138 1.69 -8.34 -8.54
N TRP A 139 2.07 -7.06 -8.46
CA TRP A 139 2.80 -6.34 -9.50
C TRP A 139 4.14 -7.02 -9.80
N SER A 140 4.90 -7.34 -8.76
CA SER A 140 6.20 -8.01 -8.90
C SER A 140 6.04 -9.42 -9.46
N LEU A 141 5.03 -10.17 -8.99
CA LEU A 141 4.74 -11.53 -9.47
C LEU A 141 4.31 -11.53 -10.95
N ALA A 142 3.47 -10.58 -11.36
CA ALA A 142 3.07 -10.39 -12.74
C ALA A 142 4.27 -10.09 -13.64
N LEU A 143 5.11 -9.11 -13.25
CA LEU A 143 6.33 -8.78 -13.99
C LEU A 143 7.28 -9.98 -14.10
N TRP A 144 7.52 -10.70 -13.00
CA TRP A 144 8.38 -11.87 -13.00
C TRP A 144 7.84 -12.98 -13.92
N SER A 145 6.54 -13.24 -13.86
CA SER A 145 5.88 -14.23 -14.71
C SER A 145 5.98 -13.87 -16.19
N LEU A 146 5.84 -12.59 -16.54
CA LEU A 146 6.03 -12.13 -17.90
C LEU A 146 7.47 -12.36 -18.40
N LEU A 147 8.47 -12.05 -17.57
CA LEU A 147 9.87 -12.29 -17.92
C LEU A 147 10.16 -13.80 -18.08
N LYS A 148 9.61 -14.64 -17.20
CA LYS A 148 9.71 -16.09 -17.31
C LYS A 148 9.04 -16.63 -18.56
N PHE A 149 7.85 -16.14 -18.91
CA PHE A 149 7.20 -16.47 -20.18
C PHE A 149 8.10 -16.14 -21.38
N PHE A 150 8.79 -15.01 -21.36
CA PHE A 150 9.74 -14.68 -22.43
C PHE A 150 10.96 -15.59 -22.48
N GLU A 151 11.36 -16.25 -21.39
CA GLU A 151 12.47 -17.20 -21.39
C GLU A 151 12.07 -18.58 -21.92
N ASP A 152 11.02 -19.18 -21.37
CA ASP A 152 10.69 -20.59 -21.60
C ASP A 152 9.43 -20.82 -22.46
N GLN A 153 8.66 -19.77 -22.76
CA GLN A 153 7.42 -19.82 -23.54
C GLN A 153 6.36 -20.78 -22.97
N GLU A 154 6.44 -21.11 -21.67
CA GLU A 154 5.48 -22.01 -21.04
C GLU A 154 4.16 -21.29 -20.67
N SER A 155 3.03 -21.92 -20.98
CA SER A 155 1.70 -21.35 -20.73
C SER A 155 1.40 -21.12 -19.24
N ARG A 156 2.05 -21.86 -18.33
CA ARG A 156 1.89 -21.67 -16.87
C ARG A 156 2.16 -20.22 -16.44
N TRP A 157 3.11 -19.55 -17.08
CA TRP A 157 3.46 -18.17 -16.73
C TRP A 157 2.42 -17.17 -17.22
N ALA A 158 1.73 -17.45 -18.32
CA ALA A 158 0.59 -16.66 -18.77
C ALA A 158 -0.59 -16.77 -17.77
N TRP A 159 -0.83 -17.97 -17.22
CA TRP A 159 -1.82 -18.17 -16.15
C TRP A 159 -1.45 -17.41 -14.87
N ILE A 160 -0.20 -17.55 -14.41
CA ILE A 160 0.26 -16.84 -13.20
C ILE A 160 0.22 -15.32 -13.42
N LEU A 161 0.60 -14.83 -14.60
CA LEU A 161 0.51 -13.42 -14.97
C LEU A 161 -0.93 -12.90 -14.87
N GLY A 162 -1.90 -13.57 -15.51
CA GLY A 162 -3.28 -13.12 -15.45
C GLY A 162 -3.87 -13.20 -14.04
N PHE A 163 -3.67 -14.29 -13.31
CA PHE A 163 -4.11 -14.35 -11.91
C PHE A 163 -3.45 -13.28 -11.02
N ALA A 164 -2.17 -13.00 -11.21
CA ALA A 164 -1.49 -11.92 -10.49
C ALA A 164 -2.09 -10.55 -10.84
N LEU A 165 -2.44 -10.28 -12.10
CA LEU A 165 -3.15 -9.07 -12.49
C LEU A 165 -4.53 -8.98 -11.82
N GLY A 166 -5.30 -10.07 -11.80
CA GLY A 166 -6.65 -10.08 -11.21
C GLY A 166 -6.66 -9.96 -9.69
N LEU A 167 -5.77 -10.68 -9.00
CA LEU A 167 -5.62 -10.55 -7.55
C LEU A 167 -4.96 -9.22 -7.16
N GLY A 168 -4.08 -8.69 -8.01
CA GLY A 168 -3.58 -7.31 -7.90
C GLY A 168 -4.72 -6.29 -8.03
N PHE A 169 -5.73 -6.56 -8.86
CA PHE A 169 -6.91 -5.70 -8.99
C PHE A 169 -7.81 -5.77 -7.75
N CYS A 170 -7.90 -6.96 -7.14
CA CYS A 170 -8.46 -7.16 -5.80
C CYS A 170 -7.62 -6.52 -4.68
N SER A 171 -6.41 -6.04 -4.97
CA SER A 171 -5.54 -5.35 -4.01
C SER A 171 -5.66 -3.84 -4.12
N LYS A 172 -5.44 -3.30 -5.32
CA LYS A 172 -5.58 -1.87 -5.61
C LYS A 172 -5.73 -1.69 -7.11
N TYR A 173 -6.68 -0.87 -7.55
CA TYR A 173 -6.95 -0.67 -8.98
C TYR A 173 -5.75 -0.12 -9.77
N HIS A 174 -4.76 0.46 -9.09
CA HIS A 174 -3.50 0.88 -9.71
C HIS A 174 -2.74 -0.25 -10.44
N ILE A 175 -3.06 -1.54 -10.19
CA ILE A 175 -2.48 -2.66 -10.95
C ILE A 175 -2.69 -2.50 -12.47
N VAL A 176 -3.73 -1.79 -12.91
CA VAL A 176 -4.01 -1.55 -14.34
C VAL A 176 -2.88 -0.78 -15.03
N LEU A 177 -2.06 -0.07 -14.26
CA LEU A 177 -0.86 0.58 -14.78
C LEU A 177 0.17 -0.43 -15.28
N LEU A 178 0.16 -1.69 -14.82
CA LEU A 178 1.10 -2.72 -15.29
C LEU A 178 0.84 -3.07 -16.75
N PRO A 179 -0.34 -3.53 -17.19
CA PRO A 179 -0.60 -3.78 -18.60
C PRO A 179 -0.44 -2.52 -19.45
N LEU A 180 -0.79 -1.33 -18.94
CA LEU A 180 -0.51 -0.06 -19.62
C LEU A 180 0.99 0.19 -19.82
N SER A 181 1.82 -0.18 -18.83
CA SER A 181 3.29 -0.13 -18.94
C SER A 181 3.82 -1.05 -20.04
N LEU A 182 3.10 -2.11 -20.39
CA LEU A 182 3.52 -3.07 -21.41
C LEU A 182 3.11 -2.65 -22.83
N LEU A 183 2.16 -1.72 -23.00
CA LEU A 183 1.71 -1.29 -24.33
C LEU A 183 2.86 -0.74 -25.20
N PRO A 184 3.76 0.14 -24.70
CA PRO A 184 4.92 0.58 -25.48
C PRO A 184 5.89 -0.57 -25.81
N ALA A 185 5.94 -1.61 -24.99
CA ALA A 185 6.81 -2.77 -25.20
C ALA A 185 6.38 -3.60 -26.42
N LEU A 186 5.11 -3.54 -26.83
CA LEU A 186 4.61 -4.21 -28.04
C LEU A 186 5.21 -3.65 -29.34
N GLY A 187 5.80 -2.44 -29.30
CA GLY A 187 6.57 -1.89 -30.41
C GLY A 187 7.96 -2.53 -30.60
N LEU A 188 8.45 -3.29 -29.62
CA LEU A 188 9.72 -4.01 -29.70
C LEU A 188 9.48 -5.35 -30.39
N LYS A 189 10.10 -5.56 -31.56
CA LYS A 189 9.92 -6.77 -32.37
C LYS A 189 10.24 -8.04 -31.56
N GLU A 190 11.28 -8.00 -30.73
CA GLU A 190 11.71 -9.12 -29.89
C GLU A 190 10.69 -9.52 -28.83
N ILE A 191 9.79 -8.60 -28.46
CA ILE A 191 8.70 -8.83 -27.51
C ILE A 191 7.45 -9.27 -28.27
N ARG A 192 7.04 -8.49 -29.28
CA ARG A 192 5.83 -8.73 -30.06
C ARG A 192 5.80 -10.13 -30.66
N ASP A 193 6.91 -10.57 -31.25
CA ASP A 193 6.99 -11.85 -31.94
C ASP A 193 6.92 -13.05 -30.97
N ARG A 194 7.07 -12.83 -29.65
CA ARG A 194 6.89 -13.84 -28.59
C ARG A 194 5.47 -13.89 -28.01
N LEU A 195 4.60 -12.95 -28.37
CA LEU A 195 3.24 -12.87 -27.82
C LEU A 195 2.23 -13.40 -28.85
N SER A 196 1.62 -14.54 -28.53
CA SER A 196 0.57 -15.15 -29.37
C SER A 196 -0.83 -14.77 -28.92
N LEU A 197 -1.84 -14.95 -29.79
CA LEU A 197 -3.25 -14.82 -29.38
C LEU A 197 -3.58 -15.71 -28.18
N ARG A 198 -3.01 -16.93 -28.14
CA ARG A 198 -3.19 -17.86 -27.02
C ARG A 198 -2.67 -17.27 -25.70
N PHE A 199 -1.54 -16.56 -25.71
CA PHE A 199 -1.04 -15.86 -24.53
C PHE A 199 -2.06 -14.84 -24.02
N PHE A 200 -2.56 -13.96 -24.91
CA PHE A 200 -3.53 -12.93 -24.53
C PHE A 200 -4.83 -13.53 -23.99
N VAL A 201 -5.34 -14.60 -24.62
CA VAL A 201 -6.55 -15.29 -24.15
C VAL A 201 -6.35 -15.87 -22.75
N ILE A 202 -5.23 -16.54 -22.49
CA ILE A 202 -4.93 -17.11 -21.17
C ILE A 202 -4.84 -16.00 -20.11
N VAL A 203 -4.07 -14.95 -20.38
CA VAL A 203 -3.91 -13.80 -19.46
C VAL A 203 -5.25 -13.12 -19.19
N PHE A 204 -6.07 -12.93 -20.23
CA PHE A 204 -7.38 -12.32 -20.10
C PHE A 204 -8.33 -13.16 -19.26
N ILE A 205 -8.47 -14.45 -19.54
CA ILE A 205 -9.38 -15.35 -18.81
C ILE A 205 -8.95 -15.47 -17.34
N SER A 206 -7.67 -15.68 -17.07
CA SER A 206 -7.16 -15.78 -15.69
C SER A 206 -7.20 -14.45 -14.93
N GLY A 207 -6.97 -13.33 -15.61
CA GLY A 207 -7.15 -11.99 -15.06
C GLY A 207 -8.59 -11.67 -14.71
N LEU A 208 -9.53 -12.04 -15.58
CA LEU A 208 -10.96 -11.90 -15.32
C LEU A 208 -11.39 -12.77 -14.14
N ALA A 209 -10.94 -14.03 -14.11
CA ALA A 209 -11.22 -14.95 -13.00
C ALA A 209 -10.67 -14.41 -11.66
N GLY A 210 -9.45 -13.88 -11.65
CA GLY A 210 -8.86 -13.28 -10.45
C GLY A 210 -9.53 -11.97 -10.02
N SER A 211 -10.09 -11.20 -10.97
CA SER A 211 -10.78 -9.92 -10.71
C SER A 211 -12.26 -10.09 -10.38
N LEU A 212 -12.79 -11.31 -10.50
CA LEU A 212 -14.22 -11.60 -10.38
C LEU A 212 -14.85 -11.04 -9.10
N PRO A 213 -14.20 -11.12 -7.91
CA PRO A 213 -14.79 -10.61 -6.68
C PRO A 213 -15.18 -9.13 -6.78
N VAL A 214 -14.22 -8.30 -7.19
CA VAL A 214 -14.42 -6.85 -7.31
C VAL A 214 -15.45 -6.51 -8.39
N LEU A 215 -15.38 -7.19 -9.55
CA LEU A 215 -16.27 -6.92 -10.68
C LEU A 215 -17.72 -7.26 -10.34
N PHE A 216 -17.94 -8.40 -9.69
CA PHE A 216 -19.26 -8.82 -9.25
C PHE A 216 -19.81 -7.84 -8.21
N TRP A 217 -19.04 -7.50 -7.18
CA TRP A 217 -19.48 -6.55 -6.16
C TRP A 217 -19.85 -5.19 -6.75
N ASN A 218 -18.98 -4.62 -7.60
CA ASN A 218 -19.25 -3.32 -8.21
C ASN A 218 -20.48 -3.36 -9.12
N SER A 219 -20.75 -4.46 -9.82
CA SER A 219 -21.95 -4.59 -10.65
C SER A 219 -23.25 -4.55 -9.84
N GLN A 220 -23.19 -4.92 -8.55
CA GLN A 220 -24.32 -4.85 -7.61
C GLN A 220 -24.41 -3.49 -6.90
N HIS A 221 -23.37 -2.66 -6.98
CA HIS A 221 -23.24 -1.38 -6.25
C HIS A 221 -23.02 -0.21 -7.22
N GLU A 222 -23.62 -0.27 -8.41
CA GLU A 222 -23.59 0.82 -9.41
C GLU A 222 -22.17 1.31 -9.77
N TRP A 223 -21.18 0.42 -9.68
CA TRP A 223 -19.77 0.72 -9.93
C TRP A 223 -19.19 1.83 -9.04
N ILE A 224 -19.78 2.02 -7.85
CA ILE A 224 -19.50 3.17 -6.98
C ILE A 224 -18.04 3.27 -6.56
N SER A 225 -17.34 2.13 -6.36
CA SER A 225 -15.92 2.14 -5.98
C SER A 225 -15.04 2.62 -7.14
N PHE A 226 -15.34 2.20 -8.37
CA PHE A 226 -14.62 2.68 -9.55
C PHE A 226 -14.85 4.17 -9.80
N LEU A 227 -16.09 4.62 -9.64
CA LEU A 227 -16.46 6.04 -9.76
C LEU A 227 -15.76 6.89 -8.69
N PHE A 228 -15.66 6.40 -7.45
CA PHE A 228 -14.90 7.06 -6.40
C PHE A 228 -13.43 7.27 -6.82
N GLN A 229 -12.78 6.23 -7.34
CA GLN A 229 -11.36 6.25 -7.71
C GLN A 229 -11.06 7.19 -8.90
N LEU A 230 -11.94 7.20 -9.91
CA LEU A 230 -11.84 8.14 -11.03
C LEU A 230 -12.00 9.60 -10.57
N ASN A 231 -12.92 9.84 -9.64
CA ASN A 231 -13.15 11.17 -9.09
C ASN A 231 -12.05 11.62 -8.11
N HIS A 232 -11.41 10.72 -7.39
CA HIS A 232 -10.40 11.10 -6.40
C HIS A 232 -9.13 11.69 -7.05
N GLY A 233 -8.73 11.19 -8.23
CA GLY A 233 -7.50 11.62 -8.92
C GLY A 233 -7.66 12.76 -9.94
N PHE A 234 -8.89 13.05 -10.40
CA PHE A 234 -9.12 13.92 -11.57
C PHE A 234 -10.19 15.01 -11.39
N LYS A 235 -10.75 15.19 -10.18
CA LYS A 235 -11.93 16.04 -9.98
C LYS A 235 -11.64 17.53 -9.74
N ALA A 236 -10.41 17.95 -9.42
CA ALA A 236 -10.19 19.38 -9.20
C ALA A 236 -10.29 20.15 -10.53
N THR A 237 -11.11 21.20 -10.53
CA THR A 237 -11.29 22.11 -11.67
C THR A 237 -10.15 23.11 -11.77
N ASP A 238 -9.52 23.43 -10.63
CA ASP A 238 -8.47 24.44 -10.53
C ASP A 238 -7.10 23.79 -10.42
N PHE A 239 -6.21 24.16 -11.35
CA PHE A 239 -4.82 23.70 -11.32
C PHE A 239 -3.99 24.49 -10.31
N ARG A 240 -3.19 23.79 -9.51
CA ARG A 240 -2.18 24.38 -8.61
C ARG A 240 -0.80 23.82 -8.93
N TRP A 241 0.15 24.69 -9.30
CA TRP A 241 1.54 24.31 -9.56
C TRP A 241 2.24 23.63 -8.37
N GLN A 242 1.73 23.83 -7.16
CA GLN A 242 2.21 23.20 -5.93
C GLN A 242 2.11 21.67 -6.00
N TRP A 243 1.01 21.10 -6.52
CA TRP A 243 0.80 19.64 -6.53
C TRP A 243 1.84 18.87 -7.36
N PRO A 244 2.11 19.20 -8.65
CA PRO A 244 3.16 18.51 -9.39
C PRO A 244 4.57 18.81 -8.87
N ALA A 245 4.79 19.98 -8.26
CA ALA A 245 6.07 20.31 -7.64
C ALA A 245 6.31 19.46 -6.38
N GLU A 246 5.33 19.35 -5.49
CA GLU A 246 5.37 18.51 -4.29
C GLU A 246 5.51 17.03 -4.64
N TYR A 247 4.75 16.55 -5.63
CA TYR A 247 4.88 15.19 -6.12
C TYR A 247 6.29 14.92 -6.66
N SER A 248 6.79 15.77 -7.56
CA SER A 248 8.12 15.58 -8.17
C SER A 248 9.24 15.64 -7.14
N ALA A 249 9.19 16.63 -6.23
CA ALA A 249 10.15 16.76 -5.13
C ALA A 249 10.09 15.52 -4.21
N GLY A 250 8.90 15.06 -3.86
CA GLY A 250 8.71 13.87 -3.04
C GLY A 250 9.23 12.60 -3.70
N GLN A 251 8.97 12.37 -4.98
CA GLN A 251 9.53 11.22 -5.71
C GLN A 251 11.06 11.31 -5.80
N PHE A 252 11.63 12.49 -6.04
CA PHE A 252 13.09 12.67 -6.04
C PHE A 252 13.72 12.39 -4.68
N LEU A 253 13.09 12.82 -3.58
CA LEU A 253 13.59 12.54 -2.23
C LEU A 253 13.48 11.04 -1.89
N LEU A 254 12.37 10.40 -2.23
CA LEU A 254 12.11 9.02 -1.87
C LEU A 254 12.85 8.00 -2.73
N ILE A 255 12.98 8.23 -4.04
CA ILE A 255 13.74 7.35 -4.96
C ILE A 255 15.23 7.71 -4.94
N PHE A 256 15.56 8.96 -4.60
CA PHE A 256 16.87 9.59 -4.69
C PHE A 256 17.31 9.89 -6.14
N PRO A 257 17.71 11.13 -6.50
CA PRO A 257 17.88 11.53 -7.90
C PRO A 257 18.95 10.74 -8.65
N THR A 258 20.06 10.40 -7.98
CA THR A 258 21.16 9.64 -8.62
C THR A 258 20.75 8.23 -8.99
N LEU A 259 19.90 7.57 -8.19
CA LEU A 259 19.42 6.23 -8.47
C LEU A 259 18.44 6.23 -9.65
N LEU A 260 17.53 7.21 -9.67
CA LEU A 260 16.60 7.40 -10.80
C LEU A 260 17.36 7.69 -12.10
N TRP A 261 18.35 8.58 -12.06
CA TRP A 261 19.19 8.87 -13.22
C TRP A 261 19.90 7.62 -13.76
N ILE A 262 20.54 6.81 -12.89
CA ILE A 262 21.22 5.58 -13.32
C ILE A 262 20.24 4.60 -13.95
N ALA A 263 19.09 4.39 -13.32
CA ALA A 263 18.06 3.48 -13.82
C ALA A 263 17.59 3.89 -15.23
N LEU A 264 17.49 5.19 -15.52
CA LEU A 264 16.98 5.69 -16.79
C LEU A 264 18.06 5.88 -17.87
N SER A 265 19.28 6.29 -17.52
CA SER A 265 20.32 6.69 -18.50
C SER A 265 21.15 5.52 -19.05
N ARG A 266 21.11 4.35 -18.42
CA ARG A 266 21.82 3.17 -18.93
C ARG A 266 21.24 2.68 -20.25
N LYS A 267 22.10 2.14 -21.13
CA LYS A 267 21.66 1.28 -22.24
C LYS A 267 20.98 0.03 -21.67
N LYS A 268 19.86 -0.36 -22.27
CA LYS A 268 19.00 -1.43 -21.78
C LYS A 268 18.82 -2.56 -22.79
N SER A 269 18.90 -3.79 -22.31
CA SER A 269 18.43 -4.97 -23.03
C SER A 269 16.90 -4.95 -23.19
N ALA A 270 16.32 -5.82 -24.03
CA ALA A 270 14.86 -5.88 -24.18
C ALA A 270 14.12 -6.22 -22.86
N PRO A 271 14.55 -7.20 -22.04
CA PRO A 271 14.01 -7.43 -20.70
C PRO A 271 14.14 -6.21 -19.77
N GLU A 272 15.28 -5.53 -19.79
CA GLU A 272 15.50 -4.31 -18.98
C GLU A 272 14.60 -3.16 -19.43
N LYS A 273 14.25 -3.06 -20.72
CA LYS A 273 13.27 -2.07 -21.23
C LYS A 273 11.87 -2.32 -20.67
N ILE A 274 11.44 -3.57 -20.57
CA ILE A 274 10.15 -3.92 -19.93
C ILE A 274 10.15 -3.46 -18.48
N VAL A 275 11.19 -3.82 -17.71
CA VAL A 275 11.32 -3.40 -16.31
C VAL A 275 11.33 -1.88 -16.20
N ALA A 276 12.03 -1.17 -17.09
CA ALA A 276 12.07 0.29 -17.10
C ALA A 276 10.70 0.92 -17.38
N LEU A 277 9.89 0.33 -18.26
CA LEU A 277 8.53 0.81 -18.50
C LEU A 277 7.65 0.68 -17.24
N THR A 278 7.81 -0.40 -16.46
CA THR A 278 7.10 -0.56 -15.17
C THR A 278 7.54 0.43 -14.10
N ALA A 279 8.69 1.09 -14.27
CA ALA A 279 9.10 2.22 -13.44
C ALA A 279 8.55 3.55 -13.96
N VAL A 280 8.74 3.82 -15.26
CA VAL A 280 8.45 5.13 -15.86
C VAL A 280 6.95 5.39 -15.92
N VAL A 281 6.15 4.42 -16.35
CA VAL A 281 4.72 4.66 -16.61
C VAL A 281 3.96 5.03 -15.33
N PRO A 282 4.13 4.33 -14.18
CA PRO A 282 3.47 4.77 -12.95
C PRO A 282 3.94 6.15 -12.45
N LEU A 283 5.24 6.45 -12.54
CA LEU A 283 5.77 7.77 -12.14
C LEU A 283 5.20 8.90 -12.99
N VAL A 284 5.14 8.69 -14.32
CA VAL A 284 4.57 9.67 -15.25
C VAL A 284 3.06 9.78 -15.08
N PHE A 285 2.36 8.66 -14.87
CA PHE A 285 0.91 8.66 -14.66
C PHE A 285 0.52 9.50 -13.44
N PHE A 286 1.19 9.30 -12.30
CA PHE A 286 0.92 10.07 -11.10
C PHE A 286 1.44 11.51 -11.16
N LEU A 287 2.48 11.78 -11.96
CA LEU A 287 2.83 13.16 -12.31
C LEU A 287 1.70 13.84 -13.09
N ILE A 288 1.08 13.15 -14.07
CA ILE A 288 -0.06 13.70 -14.82
C ILE A 288 -1.28 13.87 -13.90
N SER A 289 -1.56 12.89 -13.04
CA SER A 289 -2.65 12.99 -12.06
C SER A 289 -2.44 14.17 -11.11
N SER A 290 -1.19 14.47 -10.73
CA SER A 290 -0.87 15.60 -9.86
C SER A 290 -1.19 16.97 -10.47
N LEU A 291 -1.38 17.05 -11.80
CA LEU A 291 -1.87 18.26 -12.47
C LEU A 291 -3.36 18.53 -12.20
N LYS A 292 -4.08 17.56 -11.64
CA LYS A 292 -5.54 17.62 -11.41
C LYS A 292 -5.95 17.42 -9.97
N ALA A 293 -5.09 16.90 -9.11
CA ALA A 293 -5.36 16.72 -7.69
C ALA A 293 -4.04 16.53 -6.92
N PRO A 294 -4.00 16.84 -5.61
CA PRO A 294 -2.89 16.39 -4.78
C PRO A 294 -2.75 14.87 -4.87
N THR A 295 -1.52 14.39 -5.02
CA THR A 295 -1.22 12.97 -5.24
C THR A 295 -0.30 12.46 -4.14
N GLU A 296 -0.72 11.40 -3.45
CA GLU A 296 0.06 10.82 -2.37
C GLU A 296 1.34 10.14 -2.89
N LEU A 297 2.46 10.31 -2.18
CA LEU A 297 3.76 9.86 -2.66
C LEU A 297 3.86 8.33 -2.77
N ASN A 298 3.15 7.59 -1.92
CA ASN A 298 3.10 6.12 -1.95
C ASN A 298 2.32 5.58 -3.15
N TRP A 299 1.51 6.38 -3.87
CA TRP A 299 0.75 5.86 -5.00
C TRP A 299 1.63 5.33 -6.12
N ALA A 300 2.85 5.86 -6.28
CA ALA A 300 3.82 5.43 -7.28
C ALA A 300 4.79 4.33 -6.79
N ILE A 301 4.57 3.75 -5.60
CA ILE A 301 5.48 2.78 -4.98
C ILE A 301 5.77 1.55 -5.84
N MET A 302 4.85 1.16 -6.74
CA MET A 302 5.04 0.05 -7.68
C MET A 302 6.23 0.24 -8.64
N ALA A 303 6.64 1.49 -8.88
CA ALA A 303 7.80 1.79 -9.70
C ALA A 303 9.14 1.53 -8.98
N TYR A 304 9.15 1.56 -7.65
CA TYR A 304 10.38 1.67 -6.86
C TYR A 304 11.27 0.42 -7.00
N PRO A 305 10.74 -0.81 -6.90
CA PRO A 305 11.57 -2.00 -7.07
C PRO A 305 12.21 -2.07 -8.46
N ALA A 306 11.52 -1.64 -9.52
CA ALA A 306 12.06 -1.57 -10.86
C ALA A 306 13.20 -0.55 -10.96
N VAL A 307 13.03 0.64 -10.36
CA VAL A 307 14.11 1.64 -10.28
C VAL A 307 15.31 1.10 -9.53
N PHE A 308 15.10 0.48 -8.36
CA PHE A 308 16.20 -0.05 -7.53
C PHE A 308 16.93 -1.20 -8.22
N ALA A 309 16.21 -2.10 -8.91
CA ALA A 309 16.83 -3.17 -9.66
C ALA A 309 17.71 -2.61 -10.78
N LEU A 310 17.17 -1.72 -11.62
CA LEU A 310 17.92 -1.10 -12.73
C LEU A 310 19.09 -0.24 -12.25
N ALA A 311 18.91 0.52 -11.17
CA ALA A 311 19.97 1.29 -10.54
C ALA A 311 21.08 0.37 -10.03
N ALA A 312 20.74 -0.76 -9.38
CA ALA A 312 21.73 -1.73 -8.89
C ALA A 312 22.59 -2.33 -10.02
N LEU A 313 22.05 -2.44 -11.24
CA LEU A 313 22.82 -2.91 -12.38
C LEU A 313 23.92 -1.92 -12.82
N GLY A 314 23.77 -0.62 -12.58
CA GLY A 314 24.70 0.43 -13.03
C GLY A 314 25.43 1.19 -11.92
N ALA A 315 24.96 1.13 -10.68
CA ALA A 315 25.43 1.98 -9.60
C ALA A 315 26.75 1.50 -8.98
N GLN A 316 27.68 2.45 -8.83
CA GLN A 316 28.85 2.35 -7.95
C GLN A 316 28.54 2.91 -6.54
N LYS A 317 29.39 2.61 -5.54
CA LYS A 317 29.25 3.06 -4.14
C LYS A 317 28.91 4.55 -3.98
N LYS A 318 29.60 5.43 -4.72
CA LYS A 318 29.38 6.88 -4.68
C LYS A 318 27.94 7.32 -5.02
N HIS A 319 27.18 6.50 -5.72
CA HIS A 319 25.82 6.84 -6.13
C HIS A 319 24.77 6.39 -5.11
N TRP A 320 24.95 5.21 -4.48
CA TRP A 320 23.94 4.62 -3.61
C TRP A 320 24.18 4.85 -2.13
N VAL A 321 25.44 5.02 -1.69
CA VAL A 321 25.74 5.28 -0.27
C VAL A 321 25.07 6.56 0.23
N PRO A 322 25.09 7.71 -0.49
CA PRO A 322 24.38 8.90 -0.05
C PRO A 322 22.87 8.69 0.07
N ALA A 323 22.25 7.95 -0.85
CA ALA A 323 20.82 7.61 -0.80
C ALA A 323 20.49 6.81 0.46
N VAL A 324 21.27 5.77 0.74
CA VAL A 324 21.09 4.93 1.93
C VAL A 324 21.31 5.73 3.21
N LEU A 325 22.37 6.53 3.30
CA LEU A 325 22.61 7.38 4.47
C LEU A 325 21.46 8.37 4.70
N PHE A 326 21.00 9.04 3.64
CA PHE A 326 19.83 9.92 3.70
C PHE A 326 18.61 9.18 4.23
N TRP A 327 18.27 8.01 3.67
CA TRP A 327 17.11 7.28 4.16
C TRP A 327 17.28 6.75 5.58
N LEU A 328 18.48 6.31 5.99
CA LEU A 328 18.76 5.94 7.37
C LEU A 328 18.60 7.12 8.33
N THR A 329 18.92 8.35 7.90
CA THR A 329 18.63 9.55 8.71
C THR A 329 17.13 9.77 8.86
N LEU A 330 16.33 9.53 7.82
CA LEU A 330 14.87 9.59 7.90
C LEU A 330 14.32 8.53 8.86
N HIS A 331 14.86 7.30 8.81
CA HIS A 331 14.47 6.23 9.72
C HIS A 331 14.80 6.59 11.18
N ALA A 332 15.99 7.15 11.43
CA ALA A 332 16.40 7.60 12.75
C ALA A 332 15.58 8.78 13.27
N ALA A 333 15.05 9.62 12.38
CA ALA A 333 14.17 10.73 12.75
C ALA A 333 12.79 10.24 13.24
N VAL A 334 12.29 9.09 12.77
CA VAL A 334 10.95 8.58 13.14
C VAL A 334 10.81 8.37 14.67
N PRO A 335 11.71 7.65 15.38
CA PRO A 335 11.66 7.57 16.83
C PRO A 335 11.74 8.93 17.53
N VAL A 336 12.49 9.89 16.98
CA VAL A 336 12.61 11.25 17.55
C VAL A 336 11.26 11.98 17.49
N LEU A 337 10.47 11.77 16.42
CA LEU A 337 9.09 12.28 16.33
C LEU A 337 8.19 11.70 17.43
N PHE A 338 8.40 10.45 17.82
CA PHE A 338 7.65 9.83 18.92
C PHE A 338 8.09 10.33 20.30
N VAL A 339 9.37 10.69 20.49
CA VAL A 339 9.91 11.17 21.78
C VAL A 339 9.65 12.66 22.00
N PHE A 340 9.70 13.48 20.94
CA PHE A 340 9.47 14.94 21.02
C PHE A 340 8.31 15.38 20.13
N PRO A 341 7.12 14.82 20.34
CA PRO A 341 6.04 14.94 19.38
C PRO A 341 5.54 16.38 19.22
N GLU A 342 5.48 17.15 20.31
CA GLU A 342 5.00 18.55 20.33
C GLU A 342 5.83 19.52 19.46
N LYS A 343 7.05 19.14 19.08
CA LYS A 343 7.95 19.98 18.28
C LYS A 343 7.71 19.87 16.77
N PHE A 344 6.84 18.97 16.32
CA PHE A 344 6.67 18.67 14.91
C PHE A 344 5.21 18.81 14.44
N PRO A 345 4.95 19.44 13.29
CA PRO A 345 3.60 19.58 12.71
C PRO A 345 2.93 18.25 12.38
N LEU A 346 3.70 17.16 12.34
CA LEU A 346 3.22 15.80 12.08
C LEU A 346 2.67 15.09 13.34
N TYR A 347 2.72 15.75 14.51
CA TYR A 347 2.30 15.20 15.80
C TYR A 347 0.94 14.52 15.75
N GLU A 348 -0.08 15.22 15.25
CA GLU A 348 -1.46 14.74 15.33
C GLU A 348 -1.62 13.37 14.67
N LYS A 349 -1.03 13.17 13.48
CA LYS A 349 -1.07 11.89 12.77
C LYS A 349 -0.26 10.79 13.46
N VAL A 350 0.87 11.15 14.08
CA VAL A 350 1.77 10.20 14.76
C VAL A 350 1.20 9.76 16.11
N ALA A 351 0.49 10.66 16.80
CA ALA A 351 -0.10 10.42 18.12
C ALA A 351 -1.52 9.87 18.08
N GLU A 352 -2.20 9.97 16.94
CA GLU A 352 -3.58 9.50 16.75
C GLU A 352 -3.81 8.08 17.31
N PRO A 353 -2.97 7.06 17.01
CA PRO A 353 -3.17 5.71 17.55
C PRO A 353 -3.05 5.63 19.08
N PHE A 354 -2.22 6.48 19.68
CA PHE A 354 -1.98 6.51 21.12
C PHE A 354 -3.09 7.27 21.86
N ARG A 355 -3.66 8.31 21.23
CA ARG A 355 -4.74 9.13 21.79
C ARG A 355 -5.98 8.30 22.10
N PHE A 356 -6.38 7.40 21.19
CA PHE A 356 -7.59 6.60 21.37
C PHE A 356 -7.43 5.43 22.33
N LYS A 357 -6.20 4.98 22.60
CA LYS A 357 -5.96 3.94 23.60
C LYS A 357 -6.47 4.33 24.99
N ASN A 358 -6.33 5.60 25.35
CA ASN A 358 -6.84 6.15 26.62
C ASN A 358 -8.37 6.29 26.64
N LEU A 359 -9.02 6.16 25.48
CA LEU A 359 -10.47 6.26 25.30
C LEU A 359 -11.13 4.88 25.16
N ALA A 360 -10.41 3.77 25.37
CA ALA A 360 -10.91 2.41 25.16
C ALA A 360 -12.10 2.02 26.05
N GLU A 361 -12.28 2.68 27.20
CA GLU A 361 -13.43 2.46 28.09
C GLU A 361 -14.68 3.25 27.66
N LEU A 362 -14.51 4.30 26.84
CA LEU A 362 -15.61 5.18 26.45
C LEU A 362 -16.73 4.42 25.69
N PRO A 363 -16.44 3.55 24.70
CA PRO A 363 -17.47 2.73 24.04
C PRO A 363 -18.15 1.70 24.96
N LYS A 364 -17.53 1.35 26.10
CA LYS A 364 -18.13 0.44 27.08
C LYS A 364 -19.10 1.17 28.01
N GLN A 365 -18.80 2.43 28.34
CA GLN A 365 -19.61 3.27 29.23
C GLN A 365 -20.81 3.90 28.52
N HIS A 366 -20.69 4.15 27.22
CA HIS A 366 -21.70 4.85 26.42
C HIS A 366 -22.06 4.01 25.20
N GLN A 367 -23.27 3.42 25.18
CA GLN A 367 -23.74 2.64 24.03
C GLN A 367 -25.16 3.05 23.62
N PRO A 368 -25.45 3.13 22.30
CA PRO A 368 -24.50 3.01 21.19
C PRO A 368 -23.64 4.28 21.04
N LEU A 369 -22.31 4.11 20.86
CA LEU A 369 -21.38 5.21 20.60
C LEU A 369 -21.07 5.31 19.11
N TYR A 370 -21.18 6.53 18.60
CA TYR A 370 -20.79 6.90 17.25
C TYR A 370 -19.61 7.85 17.27
N ALA A 371 -18.83 7.84 16.18
CA ALA A 371 -17.71 8.74 15.99
C ALA A 371 -17.84 9.57 14.70
N SER A 372 -17.10 10.68 14.66
CA SER A 372 -17.16 11.65 13.56
C SER A 372 -16.22 11.43 12.38
N SER A 373 -15.38 10.39 12.42
CA SER A 373 -14.53 9.97 11.30
C SER A 373 -14.37 8.46 11.31
N TYR A 374 -14.12 7.85 10.15
CA TYR A 374 -13.89 6.41 10.08
C TYR A 374 -12.64 6.01 10.86
N GLN A 375 -11.57 6.83 10.86
CA GLN A 375 -10.36 6.54 11.63
C GLN A 375 -10.65 6.45 13.13
N MET A 376 -11.40 7.43 13.66
CA MET A 376 -11.77 7.45 15.07
C MET A 376 -12.69 6.28 15.42
N SER A 377 -13.70 6.01 14.60
CA SER A 377 -14.59 4.87 14.77
C SER A 377 -13.81 3.55 14.79
N SER A 378 -12.95 3.33 13.81
CA SER A 378 -12.20 2.09 13.67
C SER A 378 -11.13 1.92 14.75
N LEU A 379 -10.42 2.99 15.14
CA LEU A 379 -9.46 2.93 16.24
C LEU A 379 -10.14 2.64 17.57
N LEU A 380 -11.25 3.33 17.88
CA LEU A 380 -12.02 3.06 19.10
C LEU A 380 -12.57 1.64 19.11
N TRP A 381 -13.10 1.16 17.99
CA TRP A 381 -13.54 -0.23 17.87
C TRP A 381 -12.35 -1.18 18.10
N TYR A 382 -11.22 -0.95 17.47
CA TYR A 382 -10.04 -1.80 17.61
C TYR A 382 -9.52 -1.88 19.05
N VAL A 383 -9.41 -0.74 19.76
CA VAL A 383 -8.85 -0.71 21.12
C VAL A 383 -9.85 -1.14 22.19
N SER A 384 -11.15 -0.86 22.00
CA SER A 384 -12.19 -1.23 22.98
C SER A 384 -12.75 -2.64 22.76
N LYS A 385 -12.62 -3.17 21.55
CA LYS A 385 -13.29 -4.38 21.04
C LYS A 385 -14.82 -4.32 21.10
N VAL A 386 -15.39 -3.12 21.22
CA VAL A 386 -16.82 -2.83 21.13
C VAL A 386 -17.10 -2.12 19.81
N PRO A 387 -18.15 -2.50 19.05
CA PRO A 387 -18.50 -1.81 17.82
C PRO A 387 -18.71 -0.30 18.01
N VAL A 388 -17.98 0.49 17.23
CA VAL A 388 -18.14 1.95 17.13
C VAL A 388 -18.29 2.29 15.65
N TYR A 389 -19.44 2.88 15.31
CA TYR A 389 -19.78 3.24 13.94
C TYR A 389 -19.49 4.72 13.69
N LYS A 390 -19.10 5.07 12.47
CA LYS A 390 -19.10 6.47 12.06
C LYS A 390 -20.55 6.92 11.88
N LEU A 391 -20.94 8.07 12.44
CA LEU A 391 -22.27 8.61 12.20
C LEU A 391 -22.43 8.93 10.70
N ARG A 392 -23.45 8.38 10.05
CA ARG A 392 -23.69 8.55 8.61
C ARG A 392 -23.81 10.04 8.25
N GLY A 393 -23.05 10.48 7.25
CA GLY A 393 -23.08 11.85 6.72
C GLY A 393 -22.40 12.93 7.56
N ILE A 394 -21.69 12.58 8.65
CA ILE A 394 -21.01 13.58 9.51
C ILE A 394 -19.69 14.11 8.94
N ASN A 395 -19.08 13.37 8.03
CA ASN A 395 -17.79 13.67 7.43
C ASN A 395 -17.78 13.15 5.99
N ARG A 396 -16.61 13.11 5.34
CA ARG A 396 -16.45 12.51 4.02
C ARG A 396 -17.11 11.13 3.96
N ILE A 397 -17.65 10.82 2.79
CA ILE A 397 -18.24 9.51 2.52
C ILE A 397 -17.14 8.44 2.60
N ASP A 398 -17.43 7.34 3.27
CA ASP A 398 -16.62 6.12 3.32
C ASP A 398 -17.53 4.89 3.55
N MET A 399 -16.95 3.70 3.67
CA MET A 399 -17.70 2.43 3.80
C MET A 399 -18.70 2.43 4.97
N TYR A 400 -18.44 3.15 6.07
CA TYR A 400 -19.40 3.19 7.17
C TYR A 400 -20.74 3.79 6.74
N ASP A 401 -20.78 4.73 5.80
CA ASP A 401 -22.05 5.36 5.38
C ASP A 401 -23.01 4.36 4.72
N PHE A 402 -22.48 3.25 4.19
CA PHE A 402 -23.24 2.20 3.53
C PHE A 402 -23.77 1.14 4.51
N TRP A 403 -23.34 1.17 5.77
CA TRP A 403 -23.86 0.28 6.81
C TRP A 403 -25.08 0.88 7.49
N GLU A 404 -26.12 0.07 7.67
CA GLU A 404 -27.37 0.50 8.30
C GLU A 404 -27.15 0.99 9.74
N GLU A 405 -26.24 0.33 10.46
CA GLU A 405 -25.95 0.64 11.85
C GLU A 405 -25.33 2.02 12.06
N SER A 406 -24.79 2.64 11.00
CA SER A 406 -24.27 4.01 11.01
C SER A 406 -25.37 5.10 11.09
N ALA A 407 -26.64 4.71 11.01
CA ALA A 407 -27.80 5.60 11.14
C ALA A 407 -28.65 5.24 12.38
N PRO A 408 -28.34 5.80 13.57
CA PRO A 408 -29.08 5.51 14.79
C PRO A 408 -30.56 5.94 14.72
N THR A 409 -31.46 5.08 15.21
CA THR A 409 -32.90 5.33 15.28
C THR A 409 -33.39 5.79 16.67
N GLY A 410 -32.57 5.61 17.71
CA GLY A 410 -32.87 6.01 19.09
C GLY A 410 -31.80 6.93 19.67
N THR A 411 -31.89 7.23 20.97
CA THR A 411 -30.86 7.99 21.68
C THR A 411 -29.49 7.33 21.52
N PHE A 412 -28.48 8.13 21.20
CA PHE A 412 -27.12 7.67 20.97
C PHE A 412 -26.10 8.65 21.53
N TYR A 413 -24.86 8.17 21.69
CA TYR A 413 -23.73 8.99 22.06
C TYR A 413 -22.88 9.29 20.85
N LEU A 414 -22.35 10.51 20.75
CA LEU A 414 -21.50 10.94 19.64
C LEU A 414 -20.20 11.54 20.18
N LEU A 415 -19.09 10.92 19.82
CA LEU A 415 -17.76 11.49 19.98
C LEU A 415 -17.36 12.20 18.68
N LYS A 416 -17.11 13.50 18.75
CA LYS A 416 -16.77 14.31 17.58
C LYS A 416 -15.65 15.30 17.86
N ASP A 417 -14.96 15.70 16.80
CA ASP A 417 -14.03 16.83 16.87
C ASP A 417 -14.79 18.08 17.35
N GLU A 418 -14.11 18.87 18.18
CA GLU A 418 -14.63 20.14 18.69
C GLU A 418 -15.11 21.03 17.54
N GLY A 419 -16.30 21.62 17.70
CA GLY A 419 -16.91 22.47 16.68
C GLY A 419 -17.46 21.75 15.44
N ARG A 420 -17.29 20.43 15.30
CA ARG A 420 -17.88 19.70 14.17
C ARG A 420 -19.41 19.68 14.27
N PRO A 421 -20.15 20.10 13.23
CA PRO A 421 -21.61 20.13 13.27
C PRO A 421 -22.22 18.73 13.09
N LEU A 422 -23.46 18.56 13.57
CA LEU A 422 -24.25 17.36 13.28
C LEU A 422 -24.63 17.30 11.78
N PRO A 423 -24.77 16.07 11.22
CA PRO A 423 -25.32 15.89 9.88
C PRO A 423 -26.72 16.49 9.78
N GLU A 424 -27.13 16.87 8.57
CA GLU A 424 -28.44 17.50 8.33
C GLU A 424 -29.61 16.71 8.93
N ALA A 425 -29.57 15.38 8.81
CA ALA A 425 -30.57 14.47 9.38
C ALA A 425 -30.75 14.62 10.91
N TYR A 426 -29.71 15.05 11.62
CA TYR A 426 -29.72 15.20 13.08
C TYR A 426 -29.63 16.64 13.56
N ARG A 427 -29.60 17.65 12.68
CA ARG A 427 -29.45 19.07 13.08
C ARG A 427 -30.55 19.58 14.00
N LYS A 428 -31.76 19.01 13.91
CA LYS A 428 -32.90 19.36 14.76
C LYS A 428 -33.01 18.50 16.02
N SER A 429 -32.14 17.50 16.17
CA SER A 429 -32.14 16.60 17.34
C SER A 429 -31.85 17.38 18.61
N GLU A 430 -32.46 16.96 19.72
CA GLU A 430 -32.04 17.43 21.03
C GLU A 430 -30.64 16.86 21.31
N SER A 431 -29.68 17.71 21.64
CA SER A 431 -28.31 17.29 21.93
C SER A 431 -27.81 17.91 23.23
N ARG A 432 -27.15 17.09 24.05
CA ARG A 432 -26.61 17.47 25.35
C ARG A 432 -25.13 17.16 25.39
N PHE A 433 -24.31 18.19 25.62
CA PHE A 433 -22.89 18.01 25.89
C PHE A 433 -22.71 17.29 27.23
N LEU A 434 -21.86 16.26 27.24
CA LEU A 434 -21.56 15.48 28.44
C LEU A 434 -20.19 15.87 29.01
N GLN A 435 -19.14 15.75 28.21
CA GLN A 435 -17.75 16.00 28.62
C GLN A 435 -16.81 16.15 27.43
N SER A 436 -15.61 16.66 27.69
CA SER A 436 -14.48 16.62 26.74
C SER A 436 -13.50 15.54 27.21
N PRO A 437 -13.53 14.33 26.61
CA PRO A 437 -12.72 13.20 27.09
C PRO A 437 -11.24 13.32 26.71
N ALA A 438 -10.90 14.19 25.76
CA ALA A 438 -9.53 14.53 25.37
C ALA A 438 -9.52 15.91 24.68
N PRO A 439 -8.37 16.63 24.65
CA PRO A 439 -8.27 17.93 23.98
C PRO A 439 -8.79 17.86 22.54
N GLY A 440 -9.65 18.80 22.14
CA GLY A 440 -10.24 18.84 20.79
C GLY A 440 -11.30 17.78 20.48
N LEU A 441 -11.76 17.00 21.47
CA LEU A 441 -12.90 16.09 21.33
C LEU A 441 -14.02 16.45 22.30
N GLU A 442 -15.25 16.25 21.84
CA GLU A 442 -16.46 16.44 22.61
C GLU A 442 -17.33 15.18 22.56
N LEU A 443 -17.86 14.79 23.71
CA LEU A 443 -18.85 13.73 23.83
C LEU A 443 -20.24 14.33 24.06
N TRP A 444 -21.19 13.90 23.22
CA TRP A 444 -22.57 14.37 23.23
C TRP A 444 -23.54 13.19 23.39
N GLU A 445 -24.64 13.41 24.09
CA GLU A 445 -25.85 12.59 24.00
C GLU A 445 -26.79 13.24 22.97
N VAL A 446 -27.29 12.48 22.02
CA VAL A 446 -28.17 12.97 20.94
C VAL A 446 -29.46 12.16 20.92
N LYS A 447 -30.60 12.85 20.95
CA LYS A 447 -31.94 12.26 20.83
C LYS A 447 -32.56 12.65 19.48
N PRO A 448 -32.62 11.73 18.51
CA PRO A 448 -33.21 12.00 17.21
C PRO A 448 -34.65 12.49 17.27
N GLN A 449 -34.95 13.40 16.33
CA GLN A 449 -36.23 13.58 15.62
C GLN A 449 -37.41 12.69 15.99
#